data_AF-A0A1Q3E067-F1
#
_entry.id   AF-A0A1Q3E067-F1
#
_cell.length_a   1.000
_cell.length_b   1.000
_cell.length_c   1.000
_cell.angle_alpha   90.00
_cell.angle_beta   90.00
_cell.angle_gamma   90.00
#
_symmetry.space_group_name_H-M   'P 1'
#
loop_
_entity.id
_entity.type
_entity.pdbx_description
1 polymer ?
#
loop_
_entity_poly.entity_id
_entity_poly.type
_entity_poly.pdbx_seq_one_letter_code
_entity_poly.pdbx_strand_id
1 'polypeptide(L)'
;MPGSGLKDVGFDAENNDLKRTPSVLSSDSSAKSLSVGVQIARESEHEIKYRTCSWQKTAALLFSEYICLAMVSFPWSFSVLGMVPGVIVTVAVAATCFFDVYSEQHICPSITCHNRREIPQYGIKFGRMLAHFRCHYRYNMFHRFSTTHPFGYIAGQEPLVTAIPIPGTSYVAGMSAFLNITYTFVGQVMIPTFIAEMENPKDFPKALWAVTIAEAVIYTICGAVVYHFVGNQYVTAPAFGSLTQTYKIIAFSFAVPTIIFLGALYSNVAARFVFFRLFRESRHRHSNTIVGWAVWVALVAATWVLAWIIGEVIPFFSDMLSLMSSLFDGWFGFIFWAMAYLTLYPGKSKWDGPLRSAETLVNYFFILLGAYITVAGTYTSVESIIQSYQARAVAGVFTCASNAL
;
A
#
# COMPACT_ATOMS: atom_id res chain seq x y z
N MET A 1 -45.84 27.15 -36.76
CA MET A 1 -45.24 26.01 -37.47
C MET A 1 -43.97 25.62 -36.74
N PRO A 2 -43.68 24.32 -36.59
CA PRO A 2 -44.21 23.34 -35.62
C PRO A 2 -43.22 23.14 -34.44
N GLY A 3 -43.52 22.54 -33.28
CA GLY A 3 -44.57 21.60 -32.89
C GLY A 3 -44.00 20.21 -32.58
N SER A 4 -44.50 19.58 -31.51
CA SER A 4 -44.29 18.19 -31.03
C SER A 4 -43.14 17.98 -30.03
N GLY A 5 -43.32 17.37 -28.86
CA GLY A 5 -44.45 16.60 -28.35
C GLY A 5 -43.90 15.40 -27.59
N LEU A 6 -43.77 15.51 -26.27
CA LEU A 6 -43.56 14.35 -25.40
C LEU A 6 -44.73 13.39 -25.61
N LYS A 7 -44.43 12.17 -26.03
CA LYS A 7 -45.39 11.06 -26.02
C LYS A 7 -44.90 10.01 -25.03
N ASP A 8 -45.75 9.78 -24.05
CA ASP A 8 -45.74 8.68 -23.11
C ASP A 8 -45.66 7.34 -23.86
N VAL A 9 -44.82 6.42 -23.40
CA VAL A 9 -44.78 5.05 -23.92
C VAL A 9 -45.61 4.19 -22.98
N GLY A 10 -46.83 3.90 -23.43
CA GLY A 10 -47.72 2.91 -22.85
C GLY A 10 -47.27 1.47 -23.13
N PHE A 11 -47.69 0.58 -22.25
CA PHE A 11 -47.55 -0.87 -22.33
C PHE A 11 -48.78 -1.44 -23.02
N ASP A 12 -48.60 -2.14 -24.14
CA ASP A 12 -49.65 -2.98 -24.73
C ASP A 12 -49.06 -4.33 -25.14
N ALA A 13 -49.72 -5.39 -24.67
CA ALA A 13 -49.49 -6.77 -25.02
C ALA A 13 -50.15 -7.11 -26.37
N GLU A 14 -49.71 -8.21 -27.00
CA GLU A 14 -50.37 -8.91 -28.13
C GLU A 14 -49.89 -8.54 -29.56
N ASN A 15 -48.86 -9.22 -30.08
CA ASN A 15 -49.02 -10.11 -31.23
C ASN A 15 -47.75 -10.90 -31.58
N ASN A 16 -47.96 -12.12 -32.07
CA ASN A 16 -46.97 -13.15 -32.39
C ASN A 16 -46.50 -13.05 -33.86
N ASP A 17 -45.25 -13.41 -34.08
CA ASP A 17 -44.58 -13.80 -35.33
C ASP A 17 -43.64 -12.88 -36.14
N LEU A 18 -42.53 -13.54 -36.48
CA LEU A 18 -41.22 -13.10 -36.97
C LEU A 18 -41.18 -12.51 -38.39
N LYS A 19 -40.34 -11.49 -38.57
CA LYS A 19 -39.46 -11.37 -39.76
C LYS A 19 -37.99 -11.05 -39.38
N ARG A 20 -37.11 -12.04 -39.59
CA ARG A 20 -35.64 -11.94 -39.80
C ARG A 20 -35.39 -11.30 -41.19
N THR A 21 -34.38 -10.51 -41.55
CA THR A 21 -32.99 -10.16 -41.11
C THR A 21 -32.53 -8.96 -42.00
N PRO A 22 -31.40 -8.22 -41.78
CA PRO A 22 -30.06 -8.74 -41.55
C PRO A 22 -29.32 -8.18 -40.32
N SER A 23 -28.41 -9.03 -39.88
CA SER A 23 -27.44 -8.89 -38.80
C SER A 23 -26.61 -7.60 -38.83
N VAL A 24 -26.66 -6.83 -37.74
CA VAL A 24 -25.54 -6.00 -37.29
C VAL A 24 -24.98 -6.64 -36.02
N LEU A 25 -24.08 -7.59 -36.22
CA LEU A 25 -23.13 -8.02 -35.19
C LEU A 25 -21.86 -7.19 -35.40
N SER A 26 -21.63 -6.19 -34.55
CA SER A 26 -20.29 -5.83 -34.07
C SER A 26 -20.33 -4.62 -33.14
N SER A 27 -19.55 -4.72 -32.04
CA SER A 27 -19.12 -3.68 -31.11
C SER A 27 -19.94 -3.43 -29.82
N ASP A 28 -19.85 -4.39 -28.89
CA ASP A 28 -20.11 -4.27 -27.44
C ASP A 28 -19.20 -3.23 -26.71
N SER A 29 -18.40 -2.45 -27.43
CA SER A 29 -17.48 -1.44 -26.87
C SER A 29 -18.17 -0.09 -26.57
N SER A 30 -19.33 0.18 -27.16
CA SER A 30 -20.00 1.50 -27.04
C SER A 30 -20.91 1.62 -25.80
N ALA A 31 -21.48 0.51 -25.31
CA ALA A 31 -22.41 0.54 -24.18
C ALA A 31 -21.71 0.77 -22.81
N LYS A 32 -20.43 0.39 -22.66
CA LYS A 32 -19.71 0.49 -21.37
C LYS A 32 -19.03 1.84 -21.15
N SER A 33 -18.51 2.48 -22.20
CA SER A 33 -18.02 3.87 -22.13
C SER A 33 -19.13 4.86 -21.79
N LEU A 34 -20.37 4.53 -22.17
CA LEU A 34 -21.57 5.30 -21.83
C LEU A 34 -21.83 5.31 -20.31
N SER A 35 -21.60 4.22 -19.57
CA SER A 35 -21.92 4.16 -18.12
C SER A 35 -21.04 5.06 -17.24
N VAL A 36 -19.72 5.05 -17.46
CA VAL A 36 -18.77 5.87 -16.70
C VAL A 36 -18.89 7.34 -17.10
N GLY A 37 -19.08 7.63 -18.39
CA GLY A 37 -19.31 8.99 -18.88
C GLY A 37 -20.62 9.59 -18.36
N VAL A 38 -21.70 8.81 -18.29
CA VAL A 38 -22.98 9.23 -17.69
C VAL A 38 -22.88 9.45 -16.19
N GLN A 39 -22.05 8.67 -15.48
CA GLN A 39 -21.82 8.87 -14.06
C GLN A 39 -20.95 10.11 -13.77
N ILE A 40 -19.93 10.38 -14.61
CA ILE A 40 -19.16 11.63 -14.58
C ILE A 40 -20.06 12.84 -14.89
N ALA A 41 -21.01 12.71 -15.83
CA ALA A 41 -21.99 13.75 -16.14
C ALA A 41 -22.98 13.99 -14.98
N ARG A 42 -23.46 12.93 -14.31
CA ARG A 42 -24.30 13.04 -13.09
C ARG A 42 -23.54 13.62 -11.90
N GLU A 43 -22.24 13.35 -11.77
CA GLU A 43 -21.39 13.93 -10.71
C GLU A 43 -21.05 15.41 -10.96
N SER A 44 -21.19 15.89 -12.20
CA SER A 44 -20.94 17.30 -12.53
C SER A 44 -22.00 18.26 -11.95
N GLU A 45 -23.18 17.74 -11.61
CA GLU A 45 -24.30 18.48 -11.00
C GLU A 45 -24.23 18.51 -9.46
N HIS A 46 -23.31 17.76 -8.82
CA HIS A 46 -23.15 17.78 -7.36
C HIS A 46 -22.15 18.86 -6.90
N GLU A 47 -22.45 19.49 -5.76
CA GLU A 47 -21.61 20.54 -5.14
C GLU A 47 -20.22 20.01 -4.73
N ILE A 48 -20.13 18.72 -4.37
CA ILE A 48 -18.89 18.04 -3.97
C ILE A 48 -18.44 17.10 -5.10
N LYS A 49 -17.29 17.41 -5.73
CA LYS A 49 -16.65 16.58 -6.77
C LYS A 49 -15.58 15.68 -6.16
N TYR A 50 -15.72 14.36 -6.31
CA TYR A 50 -14.82 13.38 -5.70
C TYR A 50 -13.64 12.92 -6.58
N ARG A 51 -13.68 13.15 -7.91
CA ARG A 51 -12.69 12.65 -8.88
C ARG A 51 -11.75 13.76 -9.36
N THR A 52 -10.83 14.17 -8.50
CA THR A 52 -9.94 15.33 -8.75
C THR A 52 -8.47 14.96 -8.93
N CYS A 53 -8.12 13.67 -8.79
CA CYS A 53 -6.72 13.23 -8.78
C CYS A 53 -6.27 12.66 -10.14
N SER A 54 -5.17 13.19 -10.68
CA SER A 54 -4.49 12.64 -11.85
C SER A 54 -3.52 11.54 -11.42
N TRP A 55 -3.26 10.56 -12.30
CA TRP A 55 -2.37 9.42 -12.03
C TRP A 55 -0.96 9.86 -11.55
N GLN A 56 -0.48 11.01 -12.02
CA GLN A 56 0.82 11.55 -11.61
C GLN A 56 0.81 12.04 -10.16
N LYS A 57 -0.29 12.68 -9.74
CA LYS A 57 -0.46 13.16 -8.37
C LYS A 57 -0.59 11.97 -7.43
N THR A 58 -1.39 10.96 -7.78
CA THR A 58 -1.51 9.72 -7.01
C THR A 58 -0.17 8.99 -6.90
N ALA A 59 0.57 8.85 -8.01
CA ALA A 59 1.87 8.19 -7.98
C ALA A 59 2.89 8.94 -7.11
N ALA A 60 2.94 10.27 -7.19
CA ALA A 60 3.82 11.07 -6.34
C ALA A 60 3.43 11.00 -4.86
N LEU A 61 2.13 10.97 -4.57
CA LEU A 61 1.58 10.80 -3.22
C LEU A 61 2.06 9.49 -2.61
N LEU A 62 1.77 8.38 -3.29
CA LEU A 62 2.14 7.02 -2.88
C LEU A 62 3.64 6.90 -2.70
N PHE A 63 4.41 7.38 -3.68
CA PHE A 63 5.86 7.35 -3.61
C PHE A 63 6.45 8.09 -2.40
N SER A 64 5.88 9.26 -2.05
CA SER A 64 6.35 10.06 -0.91
C SER A 64 6.11 9.37 0.44
N GLU A 65 4.98 8.67 0.55
CA GLU A 65 4.62 7.85 1.70
C GLU A 65 5.61 6.70 1.89
N TYR A 66 5.90 5.98 0.80
CA TYR A 66 6.76 4.81 0.84
C TYR A 66 8.21 5.13 1.22
N ILE A 67 8.75 6.28 0.78
CA ILE A 67 10.09 6.71 1.22
C ILE A 67 10.15 6.82 2.74
N CYS A 68 9.11 7.38 3.36
CA CYS A 68 9.08 7.54 4.81
C CYS A 68 9.01 6.18 5.51
N LEU A 69 8.09 5.29 5.07
CA LEU A 69 7.94 3.95 5.64
C LEU A 69 9.24 3.13 5.52
N ALA A 70 9.92 3.21 4.38
CA ALA A 70 11.20 2.53 4.14
C ALA A 70 12.24 2.87 5.21
N MET A 71 12.40 4.16 5.48
CA MET A 71 13.43 4.66 6.39
C MET A 71 13.16 4.27 7.84
N VAL A 72 11.91 4.00 8.22
CA VAL A 72 11.55 3.79 9.62
C VAL A 72 11.83 2.35 10.07
N SER A 73 11.56 1.34 9.24
CA SER A 73 11.61 -0.09 9.64
C SER A 73 12.70 -0.93 8.96
N PHE A 74 13.06 -0.65 7.70
CA PHE A 74 13.97 -1.52 6.94
C PHE A 74 15.35 -1.71 7.60
N PRO A 75 16.00 -0.66 8.12
CA PRO A 75 17.32 -0.82 8.71
C PRO A 75 17.31 -1.80 9.89
N TRP A 76 16.22 -1.80 10.67
CA TRP A 76 16.03 -2.75 11.77
C TRP A 76 15.79 -4.18 11.27
N SER A 77 14.98 -4.36 10.23
CA SER A 77 14.81 -5.71 9.64
C SER A 77 16.13 -6.27 9.10
N PHE A 78 16.98 -5.41 8.52
CA PHE A 78 18.29 -5.79 8.00
C PHE A 78 19.30 -6.13 9.10
N SER A 79 19.22 -5.51 10.29
CA SER A 79 20.08 -5.91 11.41
C SER A 79 19.70 -7.25 12.01
N VAL A 80 18.41 -7.59 12.00
CA VAL A 80 17.96 -8.89 12.51
C VAL A 80 18.29 -10.01 11.53
N LEU A 81 18.05 -9.79 10.24
CA LEU A 81 18.25 -10.81 9.19
C LEU A 81 19.69 -10.87 8.67
N GLY A 82 20.49 -9.82 8.86
CA GLY A 82 21.75 -9.63 8.18
C GLY A 82 21.58 -9.19 6.71
N MET A 83 22.70 -8.78 6.11
CA MET A 83 22.70 -8.14 4.79
C MET A 83 22.17 -9.06 3.68
N VAL A 84 22.63 -10.32 3.63
CA VAL A 84 22.31 -11.23 2.53
C VAL A 84 20.85 -11.70 2.61
N PRO A 85 20.36 -12.23 3.74
CA PRO A 85 18.96 -12.61 3.85
C PRO A 85 18.01 -11.41 3.77
N GLY A 86 18.40 -10.25 4.31
CA GLY A 86 17.59 -9.02 4.20
C GLY A 86 17.32 -8.62 2.74
N VAL A 87 18.34 -8.63 1.89
CA VAL A 87 18.18 -8.36 0.45
C VAL A 87 17.36 -9.45 -0.24
N ILE A 88 17.64 -10.73 0.05
CA ILE A 88 16.91 -11.84 -0.56
C ILE A 88 15.42 -11.77 -0.23
N VAL A 89 15.08 -11.55 1.04
CA VAL A 89 13.69 -11.41 1.50
C VAL A 89 13.03 -10.20 0.86
N THR A 90 13.71 -9.05 0.81
CA THR A 90 13.19 -7.83 0.18
C THR A 90 12.87 -8.07 -1.29
N VAL A 91 13.77 -8.70 -2.04
CA VAL A 91 13.57 -9.02 -3.46
C VAL A 91 12.48 -10.07 -3.65
N ALA A 92 12.41 -11.08 -2.77
CA ALA A 92 11.38 -12.10 -2.84
C ALA A 92 9.98 -11.52 -2.59
N VAL A 93 9.82 -10.69 -1.55
CA VAL A 93 8.56 -10.00 -1.24
C VAL A 93 8.19 -9.03 -2.38
N ALA A 94 9.15 -8.25 -2.87
CA ALA A 94 8.92 -7.38 -4.03
C ALA A 94 8.44 -8.18 -5.25
N ALA A 95 9.07 -9.34 -5.54
CA ALA A 95 8.68 -10.21 -6.65
C ALA A 95 7.27 -10.77 -6.48
N THR A 96 6.87 -11.14 -5.25
CA THR A 96 5.50 -11.58 -4.97
C THR A 96 4.51 -10.44 -5.23
N CYS A 97 4.78 -9.24 -4.72
CA CYS A 97 3.91 -8.08 -4.95
C CYS A 97 3.86 -7.66 -6.42
N PHE A 98 4.95 -7.79 -7.16
CA PHE A 98 4.95 -7.59 -8.62
C PHE A 98 4.03 -8.57 -9.34
N PHE A 99 4.04 -9.84 -8.94
CA PHE A 99 3.14 -10.82 -9.50
C PHE A 99 1.68 -10.51 -9.12
N ASP A 100 1.42 -10.12 -7.87
CA ASP A 100 0.08 -9.71 -7.43
C ASP A 100 -0.44 -8.53 -8.25
N VAL A 101 0.37 -7.48 -8.39
CA VAL A 101 0.10 -6.30 -9.24
C VAL A 101 -0.20 -6.71 -10.69
N TYR A 102 0.56 -7.67 -11.23
CA TYR A 102 0.31 -8.20 -12.57
C TYR A 102 -1.01 -8.99 -12.64
N SER A 103 -1.31 -9.80 -11.63
CA SER A 103 -2.55 -10.58 -11.52
C SER A 103 -3.78 -9.67 -11.42
N GLU A 104 -3.70 -8.65 -10.57
CA GLU A 104 -4.72 -7.60 -10.40
C GLU A 104 -5.01 -6.86 -11.71
N GLN A 105 -4.00 -6.66 -12.56
CA GLN A 105 -4.19 -6.07 -13.88
C GLN A 105 -4.98 -6.95 -14.85
N HIS A 106 -5.17 -8.25 -14.57
CA HIS A 106 -6.14 -9.09 -15.33
C HIS A 106 -7.53 -9.09 -14.68
N ILE A 107 -7.61 -8.83 -13.38
CA ILE A 107 -8.88 -8.71 -12.63
C ILE A 107 -9.57 -7.36 -12.90
N CYS A 108 -8.82 -6.25 -12.82
CA CYS A 108 -9.32 -4.89 -13.00
C CYS A 108 -9.98 -4.60 -14.37
N PRO A 109 -9.53 -5.17 -15.51
CA PRO A 109 -10.20 -5.08 -16.80
C PRO A 109 -11.57 -5.78 -16.85
N SER A 110 -11.83 -6.71 -15.94
CA SER A 110 -13.13 -7.39 -15.84
C SER A 110 -14.17 -6.50 -15.15
N ILE A 111 -13.73 -5.54 -14.33
CA ILE A 111 -14.57 -4.48 -13.75
C ILE A 111 -14.61 -3.25 -14.69
N THR A 112 -13.55 -3.00 -15.46
CA THR A 112 -13.44 -1.85 -16.37
C THR A 112 -12.74 -2.21 -17.69
N CYS A 113 -13.52 -2.75 -18.63
CA CYS A 113 -13.27 -2.88 -20.07
C CYS A 113 -11.95 -3.51 -20.58
N HIS A 114 -12.14 -4.59 -21.35
CA HIS A 114 -11.20 -5.21 -22.28
C HIS A 114 -10.78 -4.26 -23.42
N ASN A 115 -9.52 -3.82 -23.46
CA ASN A 115 -8.78 -3.66 -24.72
C ASN A 115 -7.27 -3.71 -24.45
N ARG A 116 -6.68 -4.87 -24.71
CA ARG A 116 -5.24 -5.11 -24.63
C ARG A 116 -4.61 -4.71 -25.97
N ARG A 117 -3.90 -3.59 -25.99
CA ARG A 117 -2.84 -3.27 -26.97
C ARG A 117 -2.05 -2.09 -26.40
N GLU A 118 -0.72 -2.20 -26.43
CA GLU A 118 0.30 -1.27 -25.90
C GLU A 118 0.82 -1.52 -24.46
N ILE A 119 1.43 -2.69 -24.25
CA ILE A 119 2.52 -2.83 -23.27
C ILE A 119 3.64 -3.58 -24.00
N PRO A 120 4.55 -2.85 -24.68
CA PRO A 120 5.93 -2.81 -24.17
C PRO A 120 6.67 -1.52 -24.56
N GLN A 121 6.99 -0.63 -23.60
CA GLN A 121 8.15 0.31 -23.73
C GLN A 121 8.47 1.18 -22.49
N TYR A 122 7.85 0.95 -21.32
CA TYR A 122 7.95 1.89 -20.19
C TYR A 122 9.19 1.73 -19.29
N GLY A 123 9.92 0.61 -19.38
CA GLY A 123 11.22 0.45 -18.72
C GLY A 123 12.26 1.49 -19.17
N ILE A 124 12.15 2.03 -20.39
CA ILE A 124 13.07 3.03 -20.93
C ILE A 124 12.71 4.46 -20.49
N LYS A 125 11.42 4.76 -20.26
CA LYS A 125 10.98 6.09 -19.78
C LYS A 125 11.23 6.30 -18.28
N PHE A 126 11.13 5.25 -17.46
CA PHE A 126 11.54 5.31 -16.05
C PHE A 126 13.05 5.55 -15.92
N GLY A 127 13.86 4.98 -16.81
CA GLY A 127 15.28 5.33 -16.94
C GLY A 127 15.53 6.81 -17.20
N ARG A 128 14.61 7.51 -17.87
CA ARG A 128 14.68 8.97 -18.12
C ARG A 128 14.24 9.82 -16.93
N MET A 129 13.28 9.34 -16.12
CA MET A 129 12.89 9.96 -14.86
C MET A 129 13.99 9.81 -13.80
N LEU A 130 14.62 8.62 -13.73
CA LEU A 130 15.85 8.40 -12.97
C LEU A 130 17.02 9.23 -13.53
N ALA A 131 17.10 9.46 -14.84
CA ALA A 131 18.12 10.32 -15.44
C ALA A 131 17.97 11.81 -15.04
N HIS A 132 16.76 12.27 -14.74
CA HIS A 132 16.55 13.61 -14.16
C HIS A 132 17.00 13.70 -12.69
N PHE A 133 16.98 12.59 -11.95
CA PHE A 133 17.65 12.48 -10.64
C PHE A 133 19.16 12.23 -10.76
N ARG A 134 19.65 11.89 -11.96
CA ARG A 134 21.05 11.58 -12.26
C ARG A 134 21.75 12.79 -12.88
N CYS A 135 21.73 13.91 -12.16
CA CYS A 135 22.73 14.96 -12.36
C CYS A 135 22.90 15.84 -11.11
N HIS A 136 23.16 15.24 -9.95
CA HIS A 136 24.03 15.82 -8.91
C HIS A 136 24.42 14.88 -7.75
N TYR A 137 24.39 13.55 -7.89
CA TYR A 137 25.00 12.64 -6.90
C TYR A 137 26.49 12.46 -7.18
N ARG A 138 27.27 13.50 -6.86
CA ARG A 138 28.70 13.33 -6.58
C ARG A 138 28.76 12.61 -5.23
N TYR A 139 29.41 11.45 -5.17
CA TYR A 139 29.66 10.64 -3.96
C TYR A 139 30.16 11.44 -2.73
N ASN A 140 30.59 12.68 -2.93
CA ASN A 140 31.05 13.61 -1.90
C ASN A 140 29.92 14.32 -1.12
N MET A 141 28.64 14.26 -1.51
CA MET A 141 27.56 14.87 -0.71
C MET A 141 27.15 13.96 0.46
N PHE A 142 27.07 12.64 0.25
CA PHE A 142 26.80 11.69 1.34
C PHE A 142 27.95 11.57 2.35
N HIS A 143 29.21 11.68 1.91
CA HIS A 143 30.36 11.77 2.82
C HIS A 143 30.35 13.02 3.71
N ARG A 144 29.57 14.05 3.35
CA ARG A 144 29.48 15.32 4.08
C ARG A 144 28.25 15.43 4.97
N PHE A 145 27.29 14.49 4.83
CA PHE A 145 26.15 14.29 5.72
C PHE A 145 26.23 13.00 6.54
N SER A 146 27.24 12.16 6.28
CA SER A 146 27.58 11.02 7.13
C SER A 146 28.09 11.55 8.47
N THR A 147 27.32 11.33 9.52
CA THR A 147 27.87 11.34 10.88
C THR A 147 29.09 10.43 10.89
N THR A 148 30.24 10.94 11.32
CA THR A 148 31.46 10.14 11.43
C THR A 148 31.24 8.90 12.31
N HIS A 149 30.26 8.94 13.21
CA HIS A 149 29.89 7.85 14.10
C HIS A 149 28.37 7.86 14.43
N PRO A 150 27.72 6.69 14.57
CA PRO A 150 26.31 6.58 14.98
C PRO A 150 26.06 7.04 16.43
N PHE A 151 24.79 7.23 16.81
CA PHE A 151 24.42 7.57 18.18
C PHE A 151 24.86 6.46 19.16
N GLY A 152 25.52 6.85 20.25
CA GLY A 152 26.05 5.91 21.25
C GLY A 152 27.38 5.23 20.88
N TYR A 153 28.07 5.69 19.83
CA TYR A 153 29.36 5.13 19.42
C TYR A 153 30.41 5.14 20.53
N ILE A 154 30.99 3.96 20.80
CA ILE A 154 32.12 3.77 21.71
C ILE A 154 33.40 3.70 20.87
N ALA A 155 34.37 4.57 21.17
CA ALA A 155 35.65 4.63 20.47
C ALA A 155 36.35 3.26 20.46
N GLY A 156 36.54 2.69 19.26
CA GLY A 156 37.18 1.38 19.06
C GLY A 156 36.24 0.21 18.77
N GLN A 157 34.91 0.41 18.77
CA GLN A 157 33.92 -0.58 18.32
C GLN A 157 33.34 -0.14 16.97
N GLU A 158 33.92 -0.61 15.87
CA GLU A 158 33.38 -0.35 14.53
C GLU A 158 31.99 -0.99 14.36
N PRO A 159 31.08 -0.40 13.56
CA PRO A 159 29.75 -0.95 13.32
C PRO A 159 29.82 -2.41 12.86
N LEU A 160 29.27 -3.33 13.66
CA LEU A 160 29.20 -4.73 13.30
C LEU A 160 28.15 -4.96 12.20
N VAL A 161 28.62 -5.13 10.97
CA VAL A 161 27.78 -5.49 9.82
C VAL A 161 27.94 -6.98 9.55
N THR A 162 26.89 -7.76 9.78
CA THR A 162 26.89 -9.19 9.50
C THR A 162 26.20 -9.49 8.17
N ALA A 163 26.82 -10.39 7.40
CA ALA A 163 26.24 -10.88 6.15
C ALA A 163 25.04 -11.81 6.40
N ILE A 164 25.08 -12.57 7.49
CA ILE A 164 24.06 -13.53 7.93
C ILE A 164 23.53 -13.12 9.33
N PRO A 165 22.39 -13.67 9.79
CA PRO A 165 21.86 -13.38 11.11
C PRO A 165 22.89 -13.77 12.18
N ILE A 166 22.92 -13.01 13.26
CA ILE A 166 23.82 -13.30 14.39
C ILE A 166 23.42 -14.67 14.97
N PRO A 167 24.39 -15.55 15.32
CA PRO A 167 24.10 -16.80 16.01
C PRO A 167 23.26 -16.55 17.27
N GLY A 168 22.11 -17.21 17.37
CA GLY A 168 21.14 -17.00 18.47
C GLY A 168 19.92 -16.15 18.11
N THR A 169 19.80 -15.67 16.87
CA THR A 169 18.57 -15.00 16.39
C THR A 169 17.37 -15.95 16.49
N SER A 170 16.35 -15.57 17.25
CA SER A 170 15.14 -16.36 17.42
C SER A 170 14.26 -16.35 16.17
N TYR A 171 13.42 -17.39 16.02
CA TYR A 171 12.39 -17.42 14.98
C TYR A 171 11.47 -16.20 15.05
N VAL A 172 11.12 -15.77 16.26
CA VAL A 172 10.27 -14.59 16.53
C VAL A 172 10.89 -13.33 15.92
N ALA A 173 12.16 -13.06 16.20
CA ALA A 173 12.84 -11.88 15.68
C ALA A 173 12.93 -11.93 14.14
N GLY A 174 13.30 -13.09 13.57
CA GLY A 174 13.38 -13.28 12.12
C GLY A 174 12.04 -13.09 11.42
N MET A 175 10.96 -13.62 11.99
CA MET A 175 9.61 -13.44 11.44
C MET A 175 9.11 -12.01 11.59
N SER A 176 9.35 -11.32 12.71
CA SER A 176 8.99 -9.90 12.85
C SER A 176 9.74 -9.03 11.84
N ALA A 177 11.03 -9.32 11.57
CA ALA A 177 11.77 -8.65 10.52
C ALA A 177 11.18 -8.89 9.11
N PHE A 178 10.75 -10.12 8.82
CA PHE A 178 10.04 -10.47 7.59
C PHE A 178 8.68 -9.76 7.47
N LEU A 179 7.89 -9.68 8.55
CA LEU A 179 6.60 -9.00 8.58
C LEU A 179 6.76 -7.50 8.36
N ASN A 180 7.78 -6.88 8.96
CA ASN A 180 8.07 -5.47 8.75
C ASN A 180 8.42 -5.16 7.30
N ILE A 181 9.15 -6.05 6.62
CA ILE A 181 9.40 -5.93 5.17
C ILE A 181 8.08 -6.12 4.41
N THR A 182 7.31 -7.16 4.73
CA THR A 182 6.04 -7.47 4.06
C THR A 182 5.05 -6.31 4.14
N TYR A 183 4.84 -5.74 5.33
CA TYR A 183 3.97 -4.59 5.57
C TYR A 183 4.21 -3.43 4.62
N THR A 184 5.48 -3.11 4.37
CA THR A 184 5.84 -1.96 3.56
C THR A 184 5.60 -2.14 2.06
N PHE A 185 5.42 -3.38 1.61
CA PHE A 185 5.10 -3.71 0.22
C PHE A 185 3.59 -3.96 0.00
N VAL A 186 2.81 -4.17 1.07
CA VAL A 186 1.39 -4.48 1.00
C VAL A 186 0.56 -3.19 1.00
N GLY A 187 0.43 -2.56 -0.18
CA GLY A 187 -0.39 -1.36 -0.40
C GLY A 187 -1.76 -1.61 -1.04
N GLN A 188 -2.11 -2.88 -1.31
CA GLN A 188 -3.22 -3.24 -2.19
C GLN A 188 -4.60 -2.85 -1.64
N VAL A 189 -4.73 -2.75 -0.31
CA VAL A 189 -5.99 -2.42 0.37
C VAL A 189 -6.57 -1.06 -0.08
N MET A 190 -5.72 -0.13 -0.51
CA MET A 190 -6.14 1.20 -0.92
C MET A 190 -6.43 1.32 -2.42
N ILE A 191 -6.12 0.28 -3.21
CA ILE A 191 -6.28 0.29 -4.66
C ILE A 191 -7.71 0.66 -5.10
N PRO A 192 -8.79 0.05 -4.57
CA PRO A 192 -10.15 0.38 -4.99
C PRO A 192 -10.52 1.85 -4.71
N THR A 193 -10.04 2.38 -3.58
CA THR A 193 -10.27 3.77 -3.18
C THR A 193 -9.54 4.73 -4.12
N PHE A 194 -8.26 4.47 -4.41
CA PHE A 194 -7.49 5.31 -5.32
C PHE A 194 -8.05 5.28 -6.75
N ILE A 195 -8.48 4.12 -7.24
CA ILE A 195 -9.15 4.00 -8.54
C ILE A 195 -10.42 4.86 -8.57
N ALA A 196 -11.19 4.88 -7.48
CA ALA A 196 -12.40 5.68 -7.37
C ALA A 196 -12.14 7.21 -7.32
N GLU A 197 -10.97 7.63 -6.84
CA GLU A 197 -10.57 9.05 -6.77
C GLU A 197 -9.90 9.57 -8.04
N MET A 198 -9.48 8.67 -8.94
CA MET A 198 -8.86 9.05 -10.20
C MET A 198 -9.85 9.65 -11.20
N GLU A 199 -9.39 10.70 -11.88
CA GLU A 199 -10.08 11.33 -13.01
C GLU A 199 -10.27 10.30 -14.15
N ASN A 200 -9.19 9.58 -14.51
CA ASN A 200 -9.19 8.53 -15.53
C ASN A 200 -8.72 7.18 -14.94
N PRO A 201 -9.62 6.24 -14.62
CA PRO A 201 -9.26 4.99 -13.95
C PRO A 201 -8.38 4.06 -14.81
N LYS A 202 -8.39 4.23 -16.14
CA LYS A 202 -7.60 3.44 -17.08
C LYS A 202 -6.09 3.64 -16.95
N ASP A 203 -5.66 4.77 -16.38
CA ASP A 203 -4.23 5.08 -16.21
C ASP A 203 -3.64 4.49 -14.92
N PHE A 204 -4.47 3.92 -14.04
CA PHE A 204 -4.04 3.38 -12.75
C PHE A 204 -2.91 2.34 -12.83
N PRO A 205 -2.92 1.36 -13.77
CA PRO A 205 -1.83 0.39 -13.89
C PRO A 205 -0.46 1.02 -14.15
N LYS A 206 -0.41 2.19 -14.81
CA LYS A 206 0.85 2.91 -15.07
C LYS A 206 1.46 3.44 -13.78
N ALA A 207 0.62 3.97 -12.89
CA ALA A 207 1.04 4.43 -11.57
C ALA A 207 1.52 3.26 -10.70
N LEU A 208 0.81 2.14 -10.73
CA LEU A 208 1.13 0.96 -9.95
C LEU A 208 2.49 0.35 -10.33
N TRP A 209 2.77 0.16 -11.62
CA TRP A 209 4.10 -0.32 -12.06
C TRP A 209 5.23 0.65 -11.68
N ALA A 210 5.00 1.95 -11.81
CA ALA A 210 6.01 2.94 -11.48
C ALA A 210 6.36 2.94 -9.99
N VAL A 211 5.34 2.83 -9.12
CA VAL A 211 5.53 2.86 -7.67
C VAL A 211 6.20 1.59 -7.16
N THR A 212 5.78 0.41 -7.60
CA THR A 212 6.36 -0.88 -7.15
C THR A 212 7.83 -1.04 -7.56
N ILE A 213 8.22 -0.57 -8.75
CA ILE A 213 9.65 -0.56 -9.16
C ILE A 213 10.45 0.40 -8.30
N ALA A 214 9.90 1.57 -8.00
CA ALA A 214 10.59 2.56 -7.21
C ALA A 214 10.75 2.10 -5.75
N GLU A 215 9.72 1.47 -5.17
CA GLU A 215 9.74 0.84 -3.84
C GLU A 215 10.82 -0.23 -3.75
N ALA A 216 10.83 -1.21 -4.65
CA ALA A 216 11.80 -2.31 -4.62
C ALA A 216 13.25 -1.80 -4.63
N VAL A 217 13.53 -0.74 -5.40
CA VAL A 217 14.86 -0.11 -5.45
C VAL A 217 15.16 0.67 -4.17
N ILE A 218 14.25 1.55 -3.73
CA ILE A 218 14.50 2.44 -2.59
C ILE A 218 14.59 1.65 -1.29
N TYR A 219 13.73 0.66 -1.09
CA TYR A 219 13.70 -0.15 0.12
C TYR A 219 14.98 -0.96 0.27
N THR A 220 15.43 -1.59 -0.81
CA THR A 220 16.69 -2.34 -0.83
C THR A 220 17.88 -1.43 -0.55
N ILE A 221 17.96 -0.26 -1.22
CA ILE A 221 19.07 0.68 -1.02
C ILE A 221 19.04 1.26 0.39
N CYS A 222 17.88 1.70 0.88
CA CYS A 222 17.74 2.32 2.18
C CYS A 222 18.09 1.34 3.31
N GLY A 223 17.53 0.13 3.29
CA GLY A 223 17.83 -0.92 4.25
C GLY A 223 19.32 -1.27 4.26
N ALA A 224 19.90 -1.55 3.08
CA ALA A 224 21.30 -1.95 2.95
C ALA A 224 22.29 -0.85 3.37
N VAL A 225 22.07 0.39 2.92
CA VAL A 225 22.99 1.50 3.19
C VAL A 225 22.95 1.91 4.65
N VAL A 226 21.75 2.09 5.22
CA VAL A 226 21.63 2.51 6.62
C VAL A 226 22.18 1.41 7.54
N TYR A 227 21.87 0.14 7.25
CA TYR A 227 22.41 -0.97 8.01
C TYR A 227 23.94 -1.05 7.94
N HIS A 228 24.53 -0.82 6.76
CA HIS A 228 25.99 -0.82 6.60
C HIS A 228 26.69 0.26 7.44
N PHE A 229 26.11 1.44 7.58
CA PHE A 229 26.72 2.55 8.33
C PHE A 229 26.41 2.53 9.84
N VAL A 230 25.29 1.94 10.26
CA VAL A 230 24.88 1.90 11.67
C VAL A 230 25.31 0.59 12.34
N GLY A 231 25.25 -0.53 11.63
CA GLY A 231 25.54 -1.85 12.16
C GLY A 231 24.49 -2.37 13.16
N ASN A 232 24.67 -3.60 13.61
CA ASN A 232 23.71 -4.30 14.47
C ASN A 232 23.51 -3.67 15.85
N GLN A 233 24.54 -3.00 16.38
CA GLN A 233 24.58 -2.55 17.78
C GLN A 233 23.84 -1.23 18.00
N TYR A 234 23.77 -0.39 16.97
CA TYR A 234 23.31 1.00 17.11
C TYR A 234 21.99 1.24 16.37
N VAL A 235 21.45 0.24 15.66
CA VAL A 235 20.21 0.42 14.92
C VAL A 235 19.02 0.43 15.87
N THR A 236 18.15 1.39 15.65
CA THR A 236 16.89 1.55 16.37
C THR A 236 15.74 1.61 15.37
N ALA A 237 14.52 1.32 15.79
CA ALA A 237 13.32 1.48 14.99
C ALA A 237 12.41 2.48 15.73
N PRO A 238 12.12 3.68 15.18
CA PRO A 238 12.54 4.27 13.89
C PRO A 238 14.06 4.41 13.67
N ALA A 239 14.54 4.20 12.43
CA ALA A 239 15.98 4.33 12.13
C ALA A 239 16.58 5.71 12.44
N PHE A 240 15.74 6.77 12.44
CA PHE A 240 16.14 8.12 12.85
C PHE A 240 16.69 8.17 14.28
N GLY A 241 16.30 7.24 15.16
CA GLY A 241 16.82 7.13 16.52
C GLY A 241 18.33 6.87 16.58
N SER A 242 18.89 6.26 15.54
CA SER A 242 20.31 5.88 15.42
C SER A 242 21.22 7.06 15.04
N LEU A 243 20.62 8.20 14.66
CA LEU A 243 21.34 9.42 14.28
C LEU A 243 21.73 10.25 15.50
N THR A 244 22.84 10.99 15.39
CA THR A 244 23.22 11.97 16.41
C THR A 244 22.22 13.15 16.44
N GLN A 245 22.13 13.84 17.59
CA GLN A 245 21.05 14.80 17.89
C GLN A 245 20.78 15.82 16.77
N THR A 246 21.81 16.42 16.20
CA THR A 246 21.66 17.43 15.13
C THR A 246 20.97 16.86 13.90
N TYR A 247 21.42 15.68 13.44
CA TYR A 247 20.86 15.04 12.25
C TYR A 247 19.49 14.39 12.54
N LYS A 248 19.28 13.92 13.77
CA LYS A 248 17.98 13.44 14.26
C LYS A 248 16.91 14.53 14.14
N ILE A 249 17.18 15.74 14.64
CA ILE A 249 16.24 16.88 14.56
C ILE A 249 15.93 17.24 13.10
N ILE A 250 16.96 17.28 12.23
CA ILE A 250 16.78 17.59 10.80
C ILE A 250 15.90 16.52 10.14
N ALA A 251 16.20 15.23 10.35
CA ALA A 251 15.45 14.14 9.75
C ALA A 251 13.98 14.12 10.21
N PHE A 252 13.72 14.29 11.50
CA PHE A 252 12.36 14.40 12.03
C PHE A 252 11.62 15.63 11.49
N SER A 253 12.30 16.75 11.24
CA SER A 253 11.68 17.94 10.66
C SER A 253 11.12 17.69 9.25
N PHE A 254 11.76 16.82 8.46
CA PHE A 254 11.24 16.40 7.15
C PHE A 254 10.19 15.28 7.24
N ALA A 255 10.30 14.39 8.24
CA ALA A 255 9.38 13.26 8.42
C ALA A 255 8.03 13.67 9.06
N VAL A 256 8.00 14.65 9.96
CA VAL A 256 6.75 15.04 10.65
C VAL A 256 5.66 15.52 9.68
N PRO A 257 5.92 16.41 8.70
CA PRO A 257 4.89 16.84 7.75
C PRO A 257 4.31 15.68 6.93
N THR A 258 5.15 14.75 6.49
CA THR A 258 4.70 13.59 5.72
C THR A 258 3.86 12.66 6.60
N ILE A 259 4.30 12.36 7.83
CA ILE A 259 3.54 11.53 8.79
C ILE A 259 2.16 12.13 9.08
N ILE A 260 2.07 13.45 9.31
CA ILE A 260 0.78 14.13 9.53
C ILE A 260 -0.12 13.99 8.31
N PHE A 261 0.44 14.18 7.12
CA PHE A 261 -0.30 14.04 5.87
C PHE A 261 -0.84 12.63 5.67
N LEU A 262 -0.02 11.60 5.89
CA LEU A 262 -0.41 10.18 5.80
C LEU A 262 -1.51 9.85 6.83
N GLY A 263 -1.35 10.30 8.08
CA GLY A 263 -2.36 10.09 9.12
C GLY A 263 -3.71 10.70 8.76
N ALA A 264 -3.71 11.92 8.22
CA ALA A 264 -4.92 12.58 7.73
C ALA A 264 -5.53 11.85 6.51
N LEU A 265 -4.69 11.39 5.56
CA LEU A 265 -5.12 10.63 4.39
C LEU A 265 -5.87 9.35 4.82
N TYR A 266 -5.26 8.54 5.68
CA TYR A 266 -5.84 7.27 6.13
C TYR A 266 -7.09 7.45 6.97
N SER A 267 -7.09 8.40 7.91
CA SER A 267 -8.28 8.74 8.69
C SER A 267 -9.42 9.18 7.77
N ASN A 268 -9.13 9.99 6.74
CA ASN A 268 -10.12 10.44 5.77
C ASN A 268 -10.68 9.27 4.93
N VAL A 269 -9.83 8.36 4.45
CA VAL A 269 -10.27 7.18 3.69
C VAL A 269 -11.18 6.29 4.53
N ALA A 270 -10.80 6.01 5.79
CA ALA A 270 -11.60 5.22 6.71
C ALA A 270 -12.94 5.91 7.04
N ALA A 271 -12.91 7.19 7.40
CA ALA A 271 -14.09 7.97 7.72
C ALA A 271 -15.06 8.05 6.52
N ARG A 272 -14.54 8.26 5.31
CA ARG A 272 -15.33 8.28 4.07
C ARG A 272 -16.01 6.93 3.80
N PHE A 273 -15.29 5.83 3.96
CA PHE A 273 -15.84 4.49 3.77
C PHE A 273 -17.02 4.24 4.72
N VAL A 274 -16.85 4.55 6.01
CA VAL A 274 -17.91 4.38 7.02
C VAL A 274 -19.07 5.34 6.78
N PHE A 275 -18.79 6.62 6.48
CA PHE A 275 -19.80 7.63 6.19
C PHE A 275 -20.69 7.26 5.00
N PHE A 276 -20.09 6.75 3.91
CA PHE A 276 -20.83 6.27 2.74
C PHE A 276 -21.67 5.03 3.04
N ARG A 277 -21.24 4.19 3.98
CA ARG A 277 -22.01 3.02 4.42
C ARG A 277 -23.21 3.42 5.30
N LEU A 278 -23.01 4.35 6.23
CA LEU A 278 -24.05 4.87 7.12
C LEU A 278 -25.13 5.63 6.34
N PHE A 279 -24.72 6.50 5.41
CA PHE A 279 -25.62 7.33 4.61
C PHE A 279 -25.78 6.80 3.19
N ARG A 280 -26.19 5.52 3.06
CA ARG A 280 -26.27 4.85 1.76
C ARG A 280 -27.25 5.52 0.78
N GLU A 281 -28.40 5.97 1.27
CA GLU A 281 -29.49 6.55 0.45
C GLU A 281 -29.94 7.94 0.92
N SER A 282 -29.19 8.59 1.82
CA SER A 282 -29.64 9.87 2.41
C SER A 282 -29.12 11.10 1.65
N ARG A 283 -29.88 12.20 1.72
CA ARG A 283 -29.50 13.54 1.22
C ARG A 283 -28.19 14.07 1.84
N HIS A 284 -27.82 13.60 3.03
CA HIS A 284 -26.60 14.03 3.76
C HIS A 284 -25.30 13.65 3.04
N ARG A 285 -25.36 12.73 2.08
CA ARG A 285 -24.20 12.32 1.27
C ARG A 285 -23.74 13.39 0.29
N HIS A 286 -24.68 14.14 -0.29
CA HIS A 286 -24.42 15.04 -1.42
C HIS A 286 -24.66 16.51 -1.08
N SER A 287 -25.08 16.82 0.14
CA SER A 287 -25.38 18.20 0.56
C SER A 287 -24.76 18.54 1.92
N ASN A 288 -24.33 19.79 2.06
CA ASN A 288 -23.76 20.34 3.29
C ASN A 288 -24.83 20.46 4.38
N THR A 289 -24.98 19.41 5.19
CA THR A 289 -25.93 19.38 6.32
C THR A 289 -25.18 19.32 7.65
N ILE A 290 -25.75 19.94 8.69
CA ILE A 290 -25.15 19.95 10.04
C ILE A 290 -25.00 18.53 10.59
N VAL A 291 -25.99 17.65 10.34
CA VAL A 291 -25.93 16.24 10.73
C VAL A 291 -24.80 15.51 10.00
N GLY A 292 -24.63 15.76 8.69
CA GLY A 292 -23.52 15.18 7.92
C GLY A 292 -22.16 15.61 8.47
N TRP A 293 -21.98 16.90 8.75
CA TRP A 293 -20.76 17.43 9.36
C TRP A 293 -20.50 16.90 10.77
N ALA A 294 -21.53 16.80 11.62
CA ALA A 294 -21.41 16.26 12.97
C ALA A 294 -20.96 14.79 12.96
N VAL A 295 -21.58 13.96 12.12
CA VAL A 295 -21.18 12.54 11.97
C VAL A 295 -19.78 12.43 11.37
N TRP A 296 -19.43 13.28 10.40
CA TRP A 296 -18.10 13.31 9.83
C TRP A 296 -17.02 13.61 10.87
N VAL A 297 -17.19 14.68 11.66
CA VAL A 297 -16.28 15.04 12.74
C VAL A 297 -16.20 13.93 13.78
N ALA A 298 -17.32 13.32 14.16
CA ALA A 298 -17.34 12.22 15.12
C ALA A 298 -16.58 10.98 14.61
N LEU A 299 -16.71 10.62 13.33
CA LEU A 299 -15.97 9.52 12.71
C LEU A 299 -14.46 9.81 12.70
N VAL A 300 -14.06 11.02 12.30
CA VAL A 300 -12.64 11.42 12.34
C VAL A 300 -12.12 11.36 13.77
N ALA A 301 -12.78 12.00 14.74
CA ALA A 301 -12.36 11.96 16.15
C ALA A 301 -12.23 10.52 16.68
N ALA A 302 -13.21 9.65 16.39
CA ALA A 302 -13.16 8.26 16.81
C ALA A 302 -11.94 7.52 16.24
N THR A 303 -11.63 7.71 14.94
CA THR A 303 -10.44 7.08 14.33
C THR A 303 -9.14 7.54 14.98
N TRP A 304 -9.00 8.84 15.30
CA TRP A 304 -7.81 9.37 15.96
C TRP A 304 -7.67 8.90 17.42
N VAL A 305 -8.77 8.81 18.16
CA VAL A 305 -8.76 8.27 19.54
C VAL A 305 -8.34 6.80 19.53
N LEU A 306 -8.84 6.00 18.59
CA LEU A 306 -8.43 4.60 18.45
C LEU A 306 -6.93 4.48 18.10
N ALA A 307 -6.44 5.31 17.18
CA ALA A 307 -5.01 5.33 16.84
C ALA A 307 -4.14 5.71 18.04
N TRP A 308 -4.57 6.70 18.83
CA TRP A 308 -3.87 7.08 20.06
C TRP A 308 -3.82 5.93 21.08
N ILE A 309 -4.94 5.23 21.30
CA ILE A 309 -4.97 4.07 22.20
C ILE A 309 -3.99 2.99 21.73
N ILE A 310 -3.98 2.65 20.43
CA ILE A 310 -3.08 1.62 19.90
C ILE A 310 -1.60 2.03 20.07
N GLY A 311 -1.27 3.30 19.82
CA GLY A 311 0.08 3.82 19.99
C GLY A 311 0.59 3.78 21.43
N GLU A 312 -0.28 4.02 22.42
CA GLU A 312 0.06 3.91 23.85
C GLU A 312 0.14 2.45 24.34
N VAL A 313 -0.61 1.54 23.72
CA VAL A 313 -0.64 0.12 24.08
C VAL A 313 0.56 -0.65 23.53
N ILE A 314 1.09 -0.27 22.36
CA ILE A 314 2.26 -0.90 21.75
C ILE A 314 3.27 0.20 21.38
N PRO A 315 4.05 0.72 22.35
CA PRO A 315 5.01 1.80 22.14
C PRO A 315 6.30 1.32 21.44
N PHE A 316 6.23 0.23 20.68
CA PHE A 316 7.34 -0.38 19.96
C PHE A 316 7.01 -0.39 18.46
N PHE A 317 7.74 0.43 17.70
CA PHE A 317 7.40 0.65 16.29
C PHE A 317 7.48 -0.64 15.45
N SER A 318 8.55 -1.41 15.59
CA SER A 318 8.75 -2.66 14.84
C SER A 318 7.72 -3.74 15.19
N ASP A 319 7.34 -3.84 16.46
CA ASP A 319 6.34 -4.83 16.91
C ASP A 319 4.93 -4.42 16.48
N MET A 320 4.62 -3.12 16.51
CA MET A 320 3.35 -2.58 16.00
C MET A 320 3.19 -2.88 14.51
N LEU A 321 4.23 -2.62 13.70
CA LEU A 321 4.20 -2.93 12.27
C LEU A 321 4.01 -4.43 12.00
N SER A 322 4.75 -5.28 12.72
CA SER A 322 4.62 -6.74 12.61
C SER A 322 3.21 -7.22 12.95
N LEU A 323 2.61 -6.67 14.03
CA LEU A 323 1.24 -6.99 14.41
C LEU A 323 0.25 -6.56 13.32
N MET A 324 0.33 -5.32 12.83
CA MET A 324 -0.55 -4.84 11.76
C MET A 324 -0.44 -5.71 10.50
N SER A 325 0.79 -6.07 10.11
CA SER A 325 1.05 -6.94 8.97
C SER A 325 0.41 -8.32 9.14
N SER A 326 0.64 -8.96 10.28
CA SER A 326 0.12 -10.30 10.54
C SER A 326 -1.41 -10.37 10.57
N LEU A 327 -2.08 -9.32 11.02
CA LEU A 327 -3.54 -9.30 11.10
C LEU A 327 -4.21 -9.04 9.75
N PHE A 328 -3.62 -8.20 8.90
CA PHE A 328 -4.30 -7.67 7.72
C PHE A 328 -3.66 -8.06 6.39
N ASP A 329 -2.32 -8.13 6.31
CA ASP A 329 -1.64 -8.35 5.03
C ASP A 329 -1.86 -9.76 4.49
N GLY A 330 -1.91 -10.76 5.38
CA GLY A 330 -2.19 -12.14 4.99
C GLY A 330 -3.51 -12.27 4.24
N TRP A 331 -4.57 -11.60 4.72
CA TRP A 331 -5.88 -11.61 4.07
C TRP A 331 -5.96 -10.64 2.88
N PHE A 332 -5.70 -9.35 3.11
CA PHE A 332 -5.93 -8.30 2.11
C PHE A 332 -4.81 -8.20 1.06
N GLY A 333 -3.58 -8.54 1.41
CA GLY A 333 -2.44 -8.54 0.50
C GLY A 333 -2.40 -9.79 -0.39
N PHE A 334 -2.63 -10.97 0.18
CA PHE A 334 -2.43 -12.23 -0.53
C PHE A 334 -3.73 -13.01 -0.80
N ILE A 335 -4.45 -13.42 0.25
CA ILE A 335 -5.60 -14.36 0.10
C ILE A 335 -6.72 -13.76 -0.75
N PHE A 336 -7.12 -12.51 -0.51
CA PHE A 336 -8.24 -11.87 -1.17
C PHE A 336 -8.06 -11.80 -2.69
N TRP A 337 -6.90 -11.34 -3.16
CA TRP A 337 -6.60 -11.19 -4.59
C TRP A 337 -6.41 -12.54 -5.27
N ALA A 338 -5.78 -13.50 -4.59
CA ALA A 338 -5.65 -14.85 -5.10
C ALA A 338 -7.02 -15.54 -5.27
N MET A 339 -7.94 -15.38 -4.31
CA MET A 339 -9.31 -15.87 -4.44
C MET A 339 -10.06 -15.16 -5.57
N ALA A 340 -9.93 -13.84 -5.69
CA ALA A 340 -10.53 -13.08 -6.78
C ALA A 340 -10.08 -13.61 -8.16
N TYR A 341 -8.79 -13.88 -8.34
CA TYR A 341 -8.27 -14.52 -9.56
C TYR A 341 -8.93 -15.88 -9.84
N LEU A 342 -9.02 -16.75 -8.83
CA LEU A 342 -9.60 -18.08 -8.98
C LEU A 342 -11.11 -18.07 -9.26
N THR A 343 -11.82 -17.01 -8.86
CA THR A 343 -13.24 -16.81 -9.21
C THR A 343 -13.44 -16.32 -10.64
N LEU A 344 -12.49 -15.53 -11.16
CA LEU A 344 -12.58 -14.98 -12.52
C LEU A 344 -12.38 -16.05 -13.61
N TYR A 345 -11.58 -17.08 -13.31
CA TYR A 345 -11.33 -18.21 -14.21
C TYR A 345 -11.90 -19.51 -13.61
N PRO A 346 -13.21 -19.78 -13.69
CA PRO A 346 -13.79 -20.99 -13.12
C PRO A 346 -13.49 -22.25 -13.96
N GLY A 347 -13.48 -23.41 -13.28
CA GLY A 347 -13.48 -24.73 -13.91
C GLY A 347 -12.20 -25.08 -14.69
N LYS A 348 -12.39 -25.62 -15.91
CA LYS A 348 -11.29 -26.07 -16.78
C LYS A 348 -10.40 -24.92 -17.26
N SER A 349 -10.91 -23.68 -17.25
CA SER A 349 -10.16 -22.53 -17.79
C SER A 349 -8.92 -22.14 -16.98
N LYS A 350 -8.84 -22.58 -15.72
CA LYS A 350 -7.66 -22.46 -14.86
C LYS A 350 -6.44 -23.19 -15.42
N TRP A 351 -6.70 -24.27 -16.16
CA TRP A 351 -5.69 -25.18 -16.69
C TRP A 351 -5.55 -25.07 -18.21
N ASP A 352 -6.12 -24.00 -18.80
CA ASP A 352 -6.01 -23.73 -20.24
C ASP A 352 -4.58 -23.26 -20.57
N GLY A 353 -3.69 -24.23 -20.76
CA GLY A 353 -2.31 -24.01 -21.17
C GLY A 353 -1.31 -23.89 -19.99
N PRO A 354 -0.01 -23.97 -20.31
CA PRO A 354 1.05 -24.04 -19.30
C PRO A 354 1.19 -22.73 -18.50
N LEU A 355 1.01 -21.58 -19.14
CA LEU A 355 1.12 -20.27 -18.49
C LEU A 355 0.00 -20.06 -17.44
N ARG A 356 -1.25 -20.36 -17.80
CA ARG A 356 -2.39 -20.23 -16.87
C ARG A 356 -2.36 -21.24 -15.73
N SER A 357 -1.87 -22.45 -16.01
CA SER A 357 -1.66 -23.47 -14.97
C SER A 357 -0.62 -22.99 -13.95
N ALA A 358 0.48 -22.39 -14.43
CA ALA A 358 1.48 -21.78 -13.56
C ALA A 358 0.91 -20.61 -12.75
N GLU A 359 0.15 -19.69 -13.37
CA GLU A 359 -0.51 -18.59 -12.67
C GLU A 359 -1.48 -19.11 -11.58
N THR A 360 -2.26 -20.15 -11.88
CA THR A 360 -3.18 -20.77 -10.92
C THR A 360 -2.43 -21.39 -9.73
N LEU A 361 -1.29 -22.07 -9.97
CA LEU A 361 -0.46 -22.64 -8.90
C LEU A 361 0.14 -21.55 -8.01
N VAL A 362 0.60 -20.43 -8.58
CA VAL A 362 1.11 -19.29 -7.80
C VAL A 362 0.01 -18.68 -6.93
N ASN A 363 -1.22 -18.55 -7.44
CA ASN A 363 -2.34 -18.06 -6.63
C ASN A 363 -2.69 -19.01 -5.47
N TYR A 364 -2.63 -20.33 -5.66
CA TYR A 364 -2.77 -21.27 -4.54
C TYR A 364 -1.63 -21.13 -3.51
N PHE A 365 -0.40 -20.91 -3.98
CA PHE A 365 0.73 -20.61 -3.11
C PHE A 365 0.48 -19.34 -2.29
N PHE A 366 -0.09 -18.27 -2.85
CA PHE A 366 -0.42 -17.06 -2.11
C PHE A 366 -1.52 -17.25 -1.06
N ILE A 367 -2.50 -18.11 -1.32
CA ILE A 367 -3.49 -18.46 -0.29
C ILE A 367 -2.79 -19.13 0.91
N LEU A 368 -1.87 -20.05 0.65
CA LEU A 368 -1.10 -20.74 1.70
C LEU A 368 -0.14 -19.78 2.40
N LEU A 369 0.57 -18.93 1.66
CA LEU A 369 1.48 -17.94 2.19
C LEU A 369 0.74 -16.93 3.07
N GLY A 370 -0.39 -16.39 2.61
CA GLY A 370 -1.21 -15.47 3.39
C GLY A 370 -1.79 -16.10 4.66
N ALA A 371 -2.19 -17.37 4.60
CA ALA A 371 -2.63 -18.12 5.78
C ALA A 371 -1.48 -18.33 6.77
N TYR A 372 -0.28 -18.66 6.27
CA TYR A 372 0.92 -18.77 7.09
C TYR A 372 1.31 -17.45 7.74
N ILE A 373 1.36 -16.35 6.98
CA ILE A 373 1.65 -15.00 7.48
C ILE A 373 0.67 -14.61 8.57
N THR A 374 -0.61 -14.93 8.40
CA THR A 374 -1.64 -14.63 9.40
C THR A 374 -1.41 -15.41 10.69
N VAL A 375 -1.25 -16.74 10.59
CA VAL A 375 -1.14 -17.61 11.78
C VAL A 375 0.21 -17.44 12.47
N ALA A 376 1.30 -17.67 11.73
CA ALA A 376 2.65 -17.59 12.28
C ALA A 376 2.99 -16.15 12.67
N GLY A 377 2.59 -15.17 11.86
CA GLY A 377 2.87 -13.76 12.16
C GLY A 377 2.12 -13.26 13.39
N THR A 378 0.88 -13.69 13.61
CA THR A 378 0.13 -13.29 14.82
C THR A 378 0.81 -13.87 16.06
N TYR A 379 1.20 -15.14 16.00
CA TYR A 379 1.95 -15.80 17.08
C TYR A 379 3.26 -15.04 17.39
N THR A 380 4.08 -14.77 16.37
CA THR A 380 5.38 -14.11 16.58
C THR A 380 5.24 -12.66 17.02
N SER A 381 4.24 -11.92 16.51
CA SER A 381 4.01 -10.53 16.92
C SER A 381 3.56 -10.45 18.38
N VAL A 382 2.69 -11.36 18.82
CA VAL A 382 2.29 -11.42 20.24
C VAL A 382 3.48 -11.81 21.12
N GLU A 383 4.27 -12.79 20.70
CA GLU A 383 5.45 -13.21 21.44
C GLU A 383 6.51 -12.09 21.51
N SER A 384 6.75 -11.36 20.42
CA SER A 384 7.71 -10.24 20.39
C SER A 384 7.27 -9.12 21.31
N ILE A 385 5.98 -8.77 21.33
CA ILE A 385 5.43 -7.76 22.26
C ILE A 385 5.64 -8.20 23.72
N ILE A 386 5.35 -9.47 24.06
CA ILE A 386 5.55 -10.00 25.42
C ILE A 386 7.03 -9.90 25.81
N GLN A 387 7.94 -10.29 24.92
CA GLN A 387 9.38 -10.21 25.15
C GLN A 387 9.85 -8.76 25.34
N SER A 388 9.38 -7.83 24.51
CA SER A 388 9.68 -6.40 24.61
C SER A 388 9.22 -5.78 25.94
N TYR A 389 8.05 -6.21 26.46
CA TYR A 389 7.57 -5.81 27.79
C TYR A 389 8.37 -6.43 28.93
N GLN A 390 8.73 -7.71 28.84
CA GLN A 390 9.53 -8.40 29.86
C GLN A 390 10.95 -7.84 29.96
N ALA A 391 11.51 -7.40 28.84
CA ALA A 391 12.81 -6.72 28.80
C ALA A 391 12.81 -5.34 29.49
N ARG A 392 11.66 -4.86 30.00
CA ARG A 392 11.46 -3.52 30.61
C ARG A 392 11.94 -2.39 29.70
N ALA A 393 11.84 -2.57 28.38
CA ALA A 393 12.23 -1.56 27.41
C ALA A 393 11.32 -0.32 27.44
N VAL A 394 10.13 -0.42 28.06
CA VAL A 394 9.21 0.71 28.35
C VAL A 394 8.68 0.62 29.78
N ALA A 395 8.34 1.77 30.36
CA ALA A 395 7.89 1.89 31.75
C ALA A 395 6.50 1.27 32.02
N GLY A 396 5.73 0.97 30.98
CA GLY A 396 4.40 0.36 31.04
C GLY A 396 3.38 1.05 30.12
N VAL A 397 2.18 0.45 30.02
CA VAL A 397 1.06 1.00 29.23
C VAL A 397 0.51 2.26 29.90
N PHE A 398 0.24 3.32 29.12
CA PHE A 398 -0.24 4.63 29.61
C PHE A 398 0.63 5.27 30.70
N THR A 399 1.94 5.07 30.64
CA THR A 399 2.86 5.70 31.60
C THR A 399 3.26 7.10 31.13
N CYS A 400 3.32 8.06 32.05
CA CYS A 400 3.82 9.41 31.76
C CYS A 400 5.36 9.46 31.57
N ALA A 401 6.01 8.31 31.43
CA ALA A 401 7.45 8.21 31.22
C ALA A 401 7.78 8.51 29.75
N SER A 402 8.85 9.26 29.52
CA SER A 402 9.30 9.56 28.16
C SER A 402 9.83 8.30 27.47
N ASN A 403 9.14 7.85 26.42
CA ASN A 403 9.60 6.82 25.49
C ASN A 403 10.30 7.43 24.25
N ALA A 404 10.65 8.72 24.29
CA ALA A 404 11.30 9.41 23.18
C ALA A 404 12.75 8.93 22.99
N LEU A 405 13.13 8.61 21.75
CA LEU A 405 14.47 8.15 21.34
C LEU A 405 15.43 9.29 20.99
#